data_AF-A0ABC8T9V5-F1
#
_entry.id   AF-A0ABC8T9V5-F1
#
_cell.length_a   1.000
_cell.length_b   1.000
_cell.length_c   1.000
_cell.angle_alpha   90.00
_cell.angle_beta   90.00
_cell.angle_gamma   90.00
#
_symmetry.space_group_name_H-M   'P 1'
#
loop_
_entity.id
_entity.type
_entity.pdbx_description
1 polymer ?
#
loop_
_entity_poly.entity_id
_entity_poly.type
_entity_poly.pdbx_seq_one_letter_code
_entity_poly.pdbx_strand_id
1 'polypeptide(L)'
;MLRTTGSALDDSILALLEVFWPLLEKLFQSEHVRNVSLSMAACRALSQAIQSSGQHFVTLLPKVLDCLSTNFASFQSHECYIRTASVIMEEFGSIEEYGPLFISTFQRFTYATSIMALNSSYVCDQEPDLVEAYNNFASMFVRHSQKEVLATCGSLLEVSFQKATICCTAMHRGAALASMSYMSCFLEVGLTCLLESMTHICEGTIYAMAIQVISHCGEGLVSNVVYALLGVSAMSRVHKSATILQQLAALCSLSEQTLWKAILCWESLHGWLHSAVQTLPAEYLKHGEAESLVPLWLKALASAASDYLETGRWDGGMNNHGHIQGKGGRVLKRLVREFADSHRNQSNLT
;
A
#
# COMPACT_ATOMS: atom_id res chain seq x y z
N MET A 1 -7.15 -16.38 -46.40
CA MET A 1 -6.78 -14.95 -46.36
C MET A 1 -7.48 -14.32 -45.17
N LEU A 2 -6.78 -14.09 -44.05
CA LEU A 2 -7.18 -13.23 -42.91
C LEU A 2 -6.14 -13.38 -41.77
N ARG A 3 -4.87 -13.08 -42.06
CA ARG A 3 -3.78 -13.08 -41.05
C ARG A 3 -2.80 -11.91 -41.19
N THR A 4 -3.07 -10.94 -42.06
CA THR A 4 -2.12 -9.89 -42.45
C THR A 4 -2.39 -8.51 -41.83
N THR A 5 -3.54 -8.31 -41.18
CA THR A 5 -3.89 -7.00 -40.60
C THR A 5 -3.32 -6.76 -39.21
N GLY A 6 -2.95 -7.81 -38.46
CA GLY A 6 -2.31 -7.69 -37.14
C GLY A 6 -0.86 -7.21 -37.24
N SER A 7 -0.05 -7.86 -38.07
CA SER A 7 1.40 -7.54 -38.17
C SER A 7 1.68 -6.12 -38.67
N ALA A 8 0.90 -5.59 -39.63
CA ALA A 8 1.14 -4.23 -40.12
C ALA A 8 0.80 -3.14 -39.08
N LEU A 9 -0.14 -3.42 -38.18
CA LEU A 9 -0.55 -2.50 -37.13
C LEU A 9 0.44 -2.54 -35.96
N ASP A 10 0.94 -3.74 -35.63
CA ASP A 10 2.02 -3.96 -34.66
C ASP A 10 3.32 -3.25 -35.12
N ASP A 11 3.68 -3.38 -36.39
CA ASP A 11 4.85 -2.70 -36.99
C ASP A 11 4.70 -1.17 -36.95
N SER A 12 3.47 -0.67 -37.11
CA SER A 12 3.17 0.77 -37.04
C SER A 12 3.29 1.33 -35.62
N ILE A 13 2.82 0.58 -34.60
CA ILE A 13 2.94 0.98 -33.19
C ILE A 13 4.42 1.01 -32.79
N LEU A 14 5.20 0.00 -33.18
CA LEU A 14 6.64 -0.04 -32.90
C LEU A 14 7.37 1.13 -33.55
N ALA A 15 7.10 1.43 -34.82
CA ALA A 15 7.69 2.59 -35.51
C ALA A 15 7.32 3.93 -34.83
N LEU A 16 6.09 4.06 -34.32
CA LEU A 16 5.69 5.25 -33.57
C LEU A 16 6.44 5.35 -32.24
N LEU A 17 6.62 4.25 -31.51
CA LEU A 17 7.37 4.22 -30.26
C LEU A 17 8.85 4.56 -30.47
N GLU A 18 9.45 4.11 -31.57
CA GLU A 18 10.84 4.42 -31.96
C GLU A 18 11.06 5.92 -32.19
N VAL A 19 10.04 6.66 -32.60
CA VAL A 19 10.11 8.13 -32.76
C VAL A 19 9.70 8.84 -31.48
N PHE A 20 8.66 8.35 -30.81
CA PHE A 20 8.07 8.97 -29.62
C PHE A 20 9.02 8.98 -28.43
N TRP A 21 9.65 7.84 -28.11
CA TRP A 21 10.52 7.74 -26.93
C TRP A 21 11.73 8.69 -27.02
N PRO A 22 12.51 8.74 -28.11
CA PRO A 22 13.64 9.66 -28.20
C PRO A 22 13.27 11.14 -28.06
N LEU A 23 12.06 11.53 -28.48
CA LEU A 23 11.56 12.90 -28.30
C LEU A 23 11.29 13.19 -26.81
N LEU A 24 10.61 12.28 -26.11
CA LEU A 24 10.37 12.42 -24.68
C LEU A 24 11.65 12.30 -23.86
N GLU A 25 12.56 11.41 -24.23
CA GLU A 25 13.84 11.22 -23.55
C GLU A 25 14.69 12.50 -23.62
N LYS A 26 14.76 13.15 -24.79
CA LYS A 26 15.41 14.46 -24.94
C LYS A 26 14.75 15.54 -24.08
N LEU A 27 13.42 15.54 -24.01
CA LEU A 27 12.70 16.46 -23.14
C LEU A 27 13.06 16.22 -21.68
N PHE A 28 13.08 14.95 -21.24
CA PHE A 28 13.40 14.57 -19.87
C PHE A 28 14.84 14.88 -19.48
N GLN A 29 15.77 14.84 -20.42
CA GLN A 29 17.17 15.21 -20.21
C GLN A 29 17.43 16.72 -20.28
N SER A 30 16.43 17.53 -20.66
CA SER A 30 16.58 18.98 -20.80
C SER A 30 16.31 19.74 -19.50
N GLU A 31 16.79 20.99 -19.41
CA GLU A 31 16.48 21.87 -18.27
C GLU A 31 14.99 22.21 -18.15
N HIS A 32 14.21 22.02 -19.22
CA HIS A 32 12.78 22.30 -19.22
C HIS A 32 11.99 21.40 -18.27
N VAL A 33 12.54 20.24 -17.89
CA VAL A 33 11.93 19.34 -16.90
C VAL A 33 11.75 20.00 -15.54
N ARG A 34 12.52 21.05 -15.21
CA ARG A 34 12.30 21.85 -13.98
C ARG A 34 10.88 22.41 -13.88
N ASN A 35 10.18 22.56 -15.00
CA ASN A 35 8.79 22.95 -15.02
C ASN A 35 7.89 21.74 -14.72
N VAL A 36 7.25 21.75 -13.54
CA VAL A 36 6.31 20.71 -13.08
C VAL A 36 5.23 20.43 -14.13
N SER A 37 4.62 21.46 -14.72
CA SER A 37 3.53 21.31 -15.69
C SER A 37 3.98 20.59 -16.96
N LEU A 38 5.19 20.87 -17.43
CA LEU A 38 5.75 20.20 -18.60
C LEU A 38 6.09 18.74 -18.30
N SER A 39 6.71 18.47 -17.16
CA SER A 39 6.98 17.11 -16.69
C SER A 39 5.69 16.30 -16.52
N MET A 40 4.64 16.92 -15.99
CA MET A 40 3.31 16.31 -15.86
C MET A 40 2.68 16.02 -17.21
N ALA A 41 2.75 16.94 -18.18
CA ALA A 41 2.22 16.72 -19.53
C ALA A 41 2.97 15.60 -20.26
N ALA A 42 4.30 15.58 -20.16
CA ALA A 42 5.15 14.53 -20.72
C ALA A 42 4.84 13.15 -20.11
N CYS A 43 4.71 13.10 -18.78
CA CYS A 43 4.32 11.90 -18.04
C CYS A 43 2.92 11.41 -18.45
N ARG A 44 1.94 12.31 -18.59
CA ARG A 44 0.59 11.94 -19.07
C ARG A 44 0.62 11.36 -20.48
N ALA A 45 1.36 11.98 -21.41
CA ALA A 45 1.52 11.46 -22.76
C ALA A 45 2.18 10.06 -22.75
N LEU A 46 3.20 9.88 -21.92
CA LEU A 46 3.87 8.60 -21.73
C LEU A 46 2.94 7.52 -21.15
N SER A 47 2.13 7.85 -20.13
CA SER A 47 1.13 6.93 -19.57
C SER A 47 0.13 6.47 -20.62
N GLN A 48 -0.35 7.38 -21.47
CA GLN A 48 -1.26 7.02 -22.56
C GLN A 48 -0.57 6.12 -23.60
N ALA A 49 0.70 6.40 -23.95
CA ALA A 49 1.45 5.55 -24.86
C ALA A 49 1.63 4.13 -24.29
N ILE A 50 1.98 4.01 -23.01
CA ILE A 50 2.10 2.71 -22.31
C ILE A 50 0.81 1.89 -22.45
N GLN A 51 -0.32 2.48 -22.07
CA GLN A 51 -1.62 1.79 -22.09
C GLN A 51 -2.08 1.45 -23.52
N SER A 52 -1.77 2.32 -24.49
CA SER A 52 -2.20 2.12 -25.88
C SER A 52 -1.34 1.10 -26.63
N SER A 53 -0.07 0.96 -26.25
CA SER A 53 0.89 0.09 -26.95
C SER A 53 0.94 -1.32 -26.39
N GLY A 54 0.45 -1.56 -25.17
CA GLY A 54 0.46 -2.88 -24.54
C GLY A 54 1.84 -3.54 -24.60
N GLN A 55 1.90 -4.81 -25.02
CA GLN A 55 3.15 -5.59 -25.06
C GLN A 55 4.23 -5.00 -25.96
N HIS A 56 3.88 -4.16 -26.95
CA HIS A 56 4.88 -3.51 -27.81
C HIS A 56 5.78 -2.52 -27.04
N PHE A 57 5.34 -2.05 -25.86
CA PHE A 57 6.10 -1.12 -25.03
C PHE A 57 7.21 -1.79 -24.22
N VAL A 58 7.19 -3.13 -24.09
CA VAL A 58 8.07 -3.89 -23.18
C VAL A 58 9.56 -3.60 -23.41
N THR A 59 9.97 -3.42 -24.68
CA THR A 59 11.37 -3.12 -25.05
C THR A 59 11.87 -1.76 -24.54
N LEU A 60 10.96 -0.83 -24.23
CA LEU A 60 11.29 0.50 -23.71
C LEU A 60 11.29 0.55 -22.19
N LEU A 61 10.76 -0.46 -21.48
CA LEU A 61 10.62 -0.45 -20.02
C LEU A 61 11.90 -0.10 -19.27
N PRO A 62 13.08 -0.70 -19.58
CA PRO A 62 14.32 -0.36 -18.87
C PRO A 62 14.68 1.12 -18.99
N LYS A 63 14.60 1.68 -20.21
CA LYS A 63 14.95 3.08 -20.48
C LYS A 63 13.99 4.03 -19.79
N VAL A 64 12.69 3.71 -19.85
CA VAL A 64 11.64 4.54 -19.28
C VAL A 64 11.73 4.56 -17.76
N LEU A 65 11.81 3.39 -17.10
CA LEU A 65 11.88 3.32 -15.64
C LEU A 65 13.18 3.93 -15.09
N ASP A 66 14.31 3.76 -15.78
CA ASP A 66 15.56 4.42 -15.42
C ASP A 66 15.44 5.95 -15.52
N CYS A 67 14.83 6.45 -16.60
CA CYS A 67 14.57 7.87 -16.80
C CYS A 67 13.63 8.45 -15.72
N LEU A 68 12.51 7.78 -15.43
CA LEU A 68 11.53 8.24 -14.43
C LEU A 68 12.15 8.29 -13.03
N SER A 69 12.86 7.23 -12.62
CA SER A 69 13.48 7.15 -11.30
C SER A 69 14.63 8.14 -11.13
N THR A 70 15.45 8.37 -12.15
CA THR A 70 16.53 9.36 -12.14
C THR A 70 16.00 10.80 -12.10
N ASN A 71 14.96 11.09 -12.87
CA ASN A 71 14.33 12.41 -12.86
C ASN A 71 13.65 12.70 -11.52
N PHE A 72 12.96 11.72 -10.94
CA PHE A 72 12.38 11.90 -9.60
C PHE A 72 13.46 12.16 -8.55
N ALA A 73 14.58 11.44 -8.57
CA ALA A 73 15.69 11.68 -7.65
C ALA A 73 16.22 13.13 -7.72
N SER A 74 16.18 13.74 -8.91
CA SER A 74 16.61 15.12 -9.16
C SER A 74 15.52 16.16 -8.86
N PHE A 75 14.24 15.81 -9.09
CA PHE A 75 13.08 16.69 -8.95
C PHE A 75 12.01 16.03 -8.08
N GLN A 76 12.30 15.97 -6.78
CA GLN A 76 11.56 15.14 -5.82
C GLN A 76 10.14 15.61 -5.49
N SER A 77 9.76 16.81 -5.94
CA SER A 77 8.38 17.32 -5.90
C SER A 77 7.56 16.93 -7.13
N HIS A 78 8.16 16.32 -8.16
CA HIS A 78 7.46 15.93 -9.39
C HIS A 78 6.90 14.51 -9.23
N GLU A 79 5.77 14.39 -8.54
CA GLU A 79 5.10 13.12 -8.26
C GLU A 79 4.58 12.43 -9.54
N CYS A 80 4.50 13.15 -10.66
CA CYS A 80 4.10 12.60 -11.96
C CYS A 80 4.98 11.44 -12.45
N TYR A 81 6.26 11.39 -12.04
CA TYR A 81 7.15 10.29 -12.39
C TYR A 81 6.73 8.98 -11.69
N ILE A 82 6.39 9.06 -10.40
CA ILE A 82 5.88 7.93 -9.62
C ILE A 82 4.50 7.49 -10.15
N ARG A 83 3.62 8.46 -10.47
CA ARG A 83 2.30 8.17 -11.07
C ARG A 83 2.45 7.43 -12.40
N THR A 84 3.41 7.82 -13.25
CA THR A 84 3.69 7.14 -14.53
C THR A 84 4.24 5.73 -14.31
N ALA A 85 5.15 5.56 -13.35
CA ALA A 85 5.67 4.24 -13.01
C ALA A 85 4.57 3.31 -12.43
N SER A 86 3.54 3.86 -11.80
CA SER A 86 2.38 3.09 -11.33
C SER A 86 1.61 2.45 -12.49
N VAL A 87 1.47 3.18 -13.60
CA VAL A 87 0.85 2.66 -14.84
C VAL A 87 1.71 1.53 -15.42
N ILE A 88 3.04 1.67 -15.38
CA ILE A 88 3.95 0.59 -15.81
C ILE A 88 3.76 -0.66 -14.94
N MET A 89 3.65 -0.50 -13.62
CA MET A 89 3.42 -1.63 -12.71
C MET A 89 2.07 -2.31 -12.96
N GLU A 90 1.03 -1.53 -13.29
CA GLU A 90 -0.30 -2.07 -13.64
C GLU A 90 -0.25 -2.95 -14.89
N GLU A 91 0.40 -2.47 -15.94
CA GLU A 91 0.42 -3.15 -17.25
C GLU A 91 1.43 -4.31 -17.32
N PHE A 92 2.58 -4.17 -16.64
CA PHE A 92 3.73 -5.07 -16.85
C PHE A 92 4.30 -5.68 -15.57
N GLY A 93 3.75 -5.37 -14.39
CA GLY A 93 4.29 -5.84 -13.11
C GLY A 93 4.38 -7.37 -13.00
N SER A 94 3.53 -8.09 -13.73
CA SER A 94 3.50 -9.55 -13.73
C SER A 94 4.56 -10.19 -14.64
N ILE A 95 5.37 -9.42 -15.38
CA ILE A 95 6.41 -9.97 -16.24
C ILE A 95 7.64 -10.29 -15.38
N GLU A 96 7.90 -11.58 -15.19
CA GLU A 96 8.95 -12.11 -14.31
C GLU A 96 10.36 -11.60 -14.67
N GLU A 97 10.66 -11.52 -15.98
CA GLU A 97 11.96 -11.09 -16.51
C GLU A 97 12.38 -9.68 -16.05
N TYR A 98 11.40 -8.81 -15.76
CA TYR A 98 11.62 -7.43 -15.32
C TYR A 98 11.56 -7.26 -13.80
N GLY A 99 11.40 -8.34 -13.02
CA GLY A 99 11.38 -8.31 -11.56
C GLY A 99 12.50 -7.46 -10.95
N PRO A 100 13.79 -7.70 -11.27
CA PRO A 100 14.90 -6.90 -10.75
C PRO A 100 14.81 -5.40 -11.09
N LEU A 101 14.28 -5.06 -12.27
CA LEU A 101 14.08 -3.68 -12.70
C LEU A 101 12.99 -2.99 -11.86
N PHE A 102 11.89 -3.67 -11.59
CA PHE A 102 10.82 -3.15 -10.73
C PHE A 102 11.31 -2.95 -9.29
N ILE A 103 12.09 -3.91 -8.75
CA ILE A 103 12.72 -3.78 -7.43
C ILE A 103 13.64 -2.55 -7.40
N SER A 104 14.53 -2.42 -8.38
CA SER A 104 15.47 -1.29 -8.43
C SER A 104 14.74 0.06 -8.53
N THR A 105 13.67 0.13 -9.33
CA THR A 105 12.83 1.33 -9.45
C THR A 105 12.17 1.67 -8.11
N PHE A 106 11.56 0.67 -7.46
CA PHE A 106 10.93 0.88 -6.16
C PHE A 106 11.96 1.33 -5.11
N GLN A 107 13.14 0.73 -5.07
CA GLN A 107 14.24 1.17 -4.20
C GLN A 107 14.59 2.63 -4.42
N ARG A 108 14.75 3.07 -5.67
CA ARG A 108 15.09 4.47 -6.00
C ARG A 108 14.01 5.44 -5.54
N PHE A 109 12.73 5.08 -5.66
CA PHE A 109 11.64 5.92 -5.14
C PHE A 109 11.60 5.93 -3.61
N THR A 110 11.64 4.75 -2.97
CA THR A 110 11.56 4.63 -1.50
C THR A 110 12.69 5.36 -0.80
N TYR A 111 13.92 5.27 -1.32
CA TYR A 111 15.10 5.92 -0.74
C TYR A 111 15.35 7.34 -1.24
N ALA A 112 14.45 7.91 -2.05
CA ALA A 112 14.50 9.34 -2.37
C ALA A 112 14.34 10.18 -1.09
N THR A 113 15.02 11.32 -1.03
CA THR A 113 15.08 12.16 0.17
C THR A 113 13.69 12.61 0.64
N SER A 114 12.79 12.94 -0.28
CA SER A 114 11.42 13.39 -0.01
C SER A 114 10.57 12.30 0.61
N ILE A 115 10.65 11.07 0.08
CA ILE A 115 9.95 9.90 0.65
C ILE A 115 10.53 9.53 2.01
N MET A 116 11.86 9.53 2.14
CA MET A 116 12.51 9.26 3.42
C MET A 116 12.22 10.33 4.48
N ALA A 117 11.96 11.58 4.06
CA ALA A 117 11.55 12.66 4.95
C ALA A 117 10.12 12.54 5.49
N LEU A 118 9.26 11.68 4.92
CA LEU A 118 7.91 11.39 5.42
C LEU A 118 7.99 10.62 6.75
N ASN A 119 8.31 11.32 7.85
CA ASN A 119 8.52 10.74 9.17
C ASN A 119 7.52 11.24 10.22
N SER A 120 6.61 12.13 9.82
CA SER A 120 5.56 12.68 10.67
C SER A 120 4.36 13.11 9.85
N SER A 121 3.19 13.18 10.49
CA SER A 121 1.95 13.68 9.89
C SER A 121 2.13 15.06 9.25
N TYR A 122 2.86 15.96 9.94
CA TYR A 122 3.14 17.32 9.46
C TYR A 122 3.84 17.34 8.10
N VAL A 123 4.89 16.54 7.91
CA VAL A 123 5.61 16.51 6.63
C VAL A 123 4.73 15.91 5.52
N CYS A 124 3.91 14.91 5.86
CA CYS A 124 2.94 14.33 4.92
C CYS A 124 1.92 15.36 4.43
N ASP A 125 1.51 16.27 5.31
CA ASP A 125 0.55 17.33 4.97
C ASP A 125 1.14 18.47 4.13
N GLN A 126 2.48 18.62 4.08
CA GLN A 126 3.13 19.56 3.17
C GLN A 126 3.19 19.04 1.72
N GLU A 127 3.22 17.72 1.53
CA GLU A 127 3.40 17.08 0.22
C GLU A 127 2.34 15.98 -0.02
N PRO A 128 1.03 16.29 0.07
CA PRO A 128 -0.03 15.27 0.03
C PRO A 128 -0.13 14.53 -1.31
N ASP A 129 0.15 15.20 -2.41
CA ASP A 129 0.17 14.62 -3.76
C ASP A 129 1.28 13.58 -3.91
N LEU A 130 2.46 13.85 -3.32
CA LEU A 130 3.58 12.91 -3.31
C LEU A 130 3.24 11.66 -2.48
N VAL A 131 2.66 11.86 -1.29
CA VAL A 131 2.22 10.76 -0.42
C VAL A 131 1.22 9.87 -1.16
N GLU A 132 0.24 10.48 -1.83
CA GLU A 132 -0.76 9.73 -2.60
C GLU A 132 -0.11 8.97 -3.77
N ALA A 133 0.73 9.62 -4.55
CA ALA A 133 1.43 8.99 -5.68
C ALA A 133 2.27 7.79 -5.23
N TYR A 134 3.07 7.95 -4.16
CA TYR A 134 3.94 6.89 -3.64
C TYR A 134 3.16 5.70 -3.09
N ASN A 135 2.12 5.92 -2.28
CA ASN A 135 1.33 4.83 -1.71
C ASN A 135 0.51 4.10 -2.79
N ASN A 136 0.04 4.81 -3.82
CA ASN A 136 -0.60 4.18 -4.97
C ASN A 136 0.40 3.33 -5.75
N PHE A 137 1.60 3.84 -6.04
CA PHE A 137 2.67 3.06 -6.67
C PHE A 137 3.00 1.79 -5.88
N ALA A 138 3.20 1.91 -4.56
CA ALA A 138 3.51 0.78 -3.70
C ALA A 138 2.38 -0.26 -3.66
N SER A 139 1.12 0.18 -3.74
CA SER A 139 -0.04 -0.70 -3.89
C SER A 139 -0.01 -1.46 -5.23
N MET A 140 0.29 -0.76 -6.33
CA MET A 140 0.40 -1.39 -7.65
C MET A 140 1.55 -2.39 -7.69
N PHE A 141 2.70 -2.05 -7.08
CA PHE A 141 3.84 -2.94 -6.95
C PHE A 141 3.46 -4.22 -6.20
N VAL A 142 2.83 -4.10 -5.03
CA VAL A 142 2.43 -5.27 -4.23
C VAL A 142 1.36 -6.13 -4.92
N ARG A 143 0.43 -5.51 -5.66
CA ARG A 143 -0.64 -6.24 -6.34
C ARG A 143 -0.19 -6.97 -7.60
N HIS A 144 0.68 -6.36 -8.40
CA HIS A 144 0.98 -6.85 -9.75
C HIS A 144 2.32 -7.57 -9.85
N SER A 145 3.24 -7.38 -8.90
CA SER A 145 4.54 -8.07 -8.94
C SER A 145 4.38 -9.57 -8.74
N GLN A 146 5.24 -10.32 -9.41
CA GLN A 146 5.32 -11.76 -9.23
C GLN A 146 5.66 -12.14 -7.78
N LYS A 147 5.19 -13.33 -7.40
CA LYS A 147 5.32 -13.87 -6.06
C LYS A 147 6.77 -13.90 -5.56
N GLU A 148 7.68 -14.33 -6.42
CA GLU A 148 9.12 -14.41 -6.14
C GLU A 148 9.77 -13.03 -5.99
N VAL A 149 9.33 -12.05 -6.79
CA VAL A 149 9.81 -10.66 -6.71
C VAL A 149 9.46 -10.08 -5.34
N LEU A 150 8.22 -10.24 -4.89
CA LEU A 150 7.77 -9.75 -3.57
C LEU A 150 8.53 -10.41 -2.42
N ALA A 151 8.79 -11.71 -2.51
CA ALA A 151 9.51 -12.45 -1.48
C ALA A 151 10.93 -11.90 -1.20
N THR A 152 11.59 -11.33 -2.21
CA THR A 152 12.93 -10.72 -2.08
C THR A 152 12.91 -9.28 -1.57
N CYS A 153 11.74 -8.65 -1.48
CA CYS A 153 11.58 -7.23 -1.17
C CYS A 153 11.36 -6.92 0.31
N GLY A 154 11.59 -7.86 1.23
CA GLY A 154 11.21 -7.72 2.64
C GLY A 154 11.66 -6.41 3.30
N SER A 155 12.95 -6.08 3.23
CA SER A 155 13.49 -4.85 3.83
C SER A 155 12.95 -3.56 3.17
N LEU A 156 12.75 -3.59 1.85
CA LEU A 156 12.21 -2.46 1.09
C LEU A 156 10.73 -2.23 1.42
N LEU A 157 9.96 -3.31 1.48
CA LEU A 157 8.56 -3.29 1.85
C LEU A 157 8.38 -2.87 3.31
N GLU A 158 9.29 -3.26 4.21
CA GLU A 158 9.28 -2.80 5.60
C GLU A 158 9.38 -1.27 5.69
N VAL A 159 10.38 -0.68 5.04
CA VAL A 159 10.55 0.79 5.02
C VAL A 159 9.32 1.45 4.40
N SER A 160 8.86 0.95 3.26
CA SER A 160 7.68 1.49 2.57
C SER A 160 6.41 1.41 3.44
N PHE A 161 6.21 0.29 4.13
CA PHE A 161 5.07 0.07 5.01
C PHE A 161 5.12 0.97 6.23
N GLN A 162 6.30 1.19 6.84
CA GLN A 162 6.49 2.19 7.90
C GLN A 162 6.14 3.61 7.42
N LYS A 163 6.48 3.98 6.18
CA LYS A 163 6.03 5.26 5.62
C LYS A 163 4.51 5.34 5.53
N ALA A 164 3.87 4.27 5.09
CA ALA A 164 2.41 4.20 4.99
C ALA A 164 1.72 4.34 6.35
N THR A 165 2.23 3.68 7.40
CA THR A 165 1.66 3.78 8.75
C THR A 165 1.74 5.21 9.27
N ILE A 166 2.85 5.92 9.05
CA ILE A 166 2.98 7.34 9.43
C ILE A 166 2.00 8.19 8.61
N CYS A 167 1.99 8.05 7.29
CA CYS A 167 1.18 8.85 6.38
C CYS A 167 -0.33 8.69 6.62
N CYS A 168 -0.79 7.56 7.17
CA CYS A 168 -2.20 7.36 7.48
C CYS A 168 -2.75 8.34 8.55
N THR A 169 -1.87 9.01 9.28
CA THR A 169 -2.19 10.04 10.28
C THR A 169 -2.24 11.46 9.71
N ALA A 170 -1.88 11.67 8.44
CA ALA A 170 -1.95 12.97 7.76
C ALA A 170 -3.36 13.60 7.90
N MET A 171 -3.45 14.92 8.02
CA MET A 171 -4.73 15.64 7.98
C MET A 171 -5.35 15.60 6.59
N HIS A 172 -4.53 15.57 5.53
CA HIS A 172 -4.99 15.47 4.16
C HIS A 172 -5.67 14.11 3.89
N ARG A 173 -6.98 14.16 3.60
CA ARG A 173 -7.81 12.97 3.44
C ARG A 173 -7.31 12.02 2.34
N GLY A 174 -6.90 12.55 1.18
CA GLY A 174 -6.43 11.74 0.05
C GLY A 174 -5.16 10.95 0.41
N ALA A 175 -4.20 11.64 1.01
CA ALA A 175 -2.93 11.07 1.44
C ALA A 175 -3.15 9.95 2.47
N ALA A 176 -3.91 10.22 3.53
CA ALA A 176 -4.21 9.24 4.56
C ALA A 176 -4.93 7.99 4.00
N LEU A 177 -5.92 8.17 3.13
CA LEU A 177 -6.66 7.05 2.54
C LEU A 177 -5.84 6.24 1.53
N ALA A 178 -4.94 6.88 0.78
CA ALA A 178 -4.00 6.18 -0.10
C ALA A 178 -3.07 5.28 0.73
N SER A 179 -2.51 5.79 1.82
CA SER A 179 -1.66 5.00 2.72
C SER A 179 -2.40 3.84 3.37
N MET A 180 -3.62 4.07 3.88
CA MET A 180 -4.45 2.99 4.41
C MET A 180 -4.82 1.95 3.34
N SER A 181 -5.01 2.38 2.09
CA SER A 181 -5.29 1.45 0.99
C SER A 181 -4.08 0.59 0.65
N TYR A 182 -2.87 1.16 0.68
CA TYR A 182 -1.63 0.41 0.54
C TYR A 182 -1.44 -0.59 1.68
N MET A 183 -1.62 -0.17 2.93
CA MET A 183 -1.54 -1.08 4.09
C MET A 183 -2.51 -2.24 3.96
N SER A 184 -3.78 -1.96 3.62
CA SER A 184 -4.79 -3.00 3.42
C SER A 184 -4.47 -3.91 2.25
N CYS A 185 -3.91 -3.38 1.15
CA CYS A 185 -3.46 -4.17 0.00
C CYS A 185 -2.33 -5.13 0.38
N PHE A 186 -1.35 -4.67 1.15
CA PHE A 186 -0.24 -5.49 1.62
C PHE A 186 -0.69 -6.61 2.56
N LEU A 187 -1.55 -6.29 3.54
CA LEU A 187 -2.11 -7.29 4.45
C LEU A 187 -2.95 -8.32 3.69
N GLU A 188 -3.74 -7.89 2.69
CA GLU A 188 -4.52 -8.80 1.87
C GLU A 188 -3.63 -9.80 1.12
N VAL A 189 -2.62 -9.32 0.40
CA VAL A 189 -1.71 -10.19 -0.36
C VAL A 189 -1.00 -11.17 0.57
N GLY A 190 -0.54 -10.72 1.74
CA GLY A 190 0.07 -11.59 2.74
C GLY A 190 -0.90 -12.67 3.26
N LEU A 191 -2.16 -12.29 3.51
CA LEU A 191 -3.19 -13.19 4.02
C LEU A 191 -3.63 -14.22 2.98
N THR A 192 -3.85 -13.80 1.73
CA THR A 192 -4.15 -14.71 0.61
C THR A 192 -3.03 -15.73 0.43
N CYS A 193 -1.77 -15.29 0.43
CA CYS A 193 -0.63 -16.20 0.31
C CYS A 193 -0.54 -17.19 1.49
N LEU A 194 -0.83 -16.73 2.71
CA LEU A 194 -0.82 -17.59 3.89
C LEU A 194 -1.94 -18.63 3.82
N LEU A 195 -3.15 -18.23 3.42
CA LEU A 195 -4.28 -19.14 3.22
C LEU A 195 -4.00 -20.19 2.15
N GLU A 196 -3.45 -19.79 1.01
CA GLU A 196 -3.03 -20.70 -0.07
C GLU A 196 -2.01 -21.73 0.43
N SER A 197 -1.03 -21.30 1.23
CA SER A 197 0.01 -22.19 1.79
C SER A 197 -0.53 -23.27 2.74
N MET A 198 -1.68 -23.04 3.37
CA MET A 198 -2.33 -24.06 4.21
C MET A 198 -3.08 -25.11 3.38
N THR A 199 -3.35 -24.83 2.11
CA THR A 199 -4.08 -25.73 1.19
C THR A 199 -3.15 -26.48 0.22
N HIS A 200 -1.99 -25.90 -0.11
CA HIS A 200 -1.00 -26.45 -1.02
C HIS A 200 0.41 -26.27 -0.46
N ILE A 201 1.32 -27.23 -0.73
CA ILE A 201 2.76 -27.08 -0.43
C ILE A 201 3.30 -25.97 -1.35
N CYS A 202 3.22 -24.73 -0.89
CA CYS A 202 3.63 -23.56 -1.66
C CYS A 202 5.11 -23.27 -1.35
N GLU A 203 5.99 -23.59 -2.30
CA GLU A 203 7.38 -23.10 -2.31
C GLU A 203 7.35 -21.61 -2.68
N GLY A 204 7.28 -20.74 -1.67
CA GLY A 204 7.27 -19.29 -1.88
C GLY A 204 7.10 -18.50 -0.58
N THR A 205 8.11 -17.72 -0.22
CA THR A 205 8.30 -17.06 1.08
C THR A 205 7.56 -15.73 1.24
N ILE A 206 6.52 -15.42 0.46
CA ILE A 206 5.79 -14.14 0.59
C ILE A 206 5.10 -14.03 1.94
N TYR A 207 4.40 -15.09 2.38
CA TYR A 207 3.73 -15.05 3.69
C TYR A 207 4.76 -14.94 4.82
N ALA A 208 5.93 -15.57 4.68
CA ALA A 208 7.05 -15.42 5.61
C ALA A 208 7.57 -13.97 5.63
N MET A 209 7.77 -13.37 4.45
CA MET A 209 8.16 -11.96 4.30
C MET A 209 7.10 -11.03 4.92
N ALA A 210 5.82 -11.24 4.61
CA ALA A 210 4.73 -10.44 5.15
C ALA A 210 4.66 -10.54 6.67
N ILE A 211 4.79 -11.75 7.23
CA ILE A 211 4.85 -11.98 8.68
C ILE A 211 6.03 -11.22 9.31
N GLN A 212 7.22 -11.26 8.70
CA GLN A 212 8.39 -10.52 9.18
C GLN A 212 8.15 -9.01 9.17
N VAL A 213 7.71 -8.46 8.03
CA VAL A 213 7.39 -7.03 7.90
C VAL A 213 6.35 -6.59 8.94
N ILE A 214 5.29 -7.39 9.13
CA ILE A 214 4.24 -7.09 10.10
C ILE A 214 4.77 -7.21 11.53
N SER A 215 5.63 -8.17 11.83
CA SER A 215 6.22 -8.29 13.17
C SER A 215 7.05 -7.06 13.55
N HIS A 216 7.76 -6.46 12.59
CA HIS A 216 8.56 -5.25 12.82
C HIS A 216 7.71 -3.96 12.82
N CYS A 217 6.66 -3.91 11.99
CA CYS A 217 5.85 -2.69 11.80
C CYS A 217 4.54 -2.68 12.60
N GLY A 218 4.16 -3.79 13.22
CA GLY A 218 2.82 -4.02 13.76
C GLY A 218 2.43 -3.05 14.86
N GLU A 219 3.36 -2.74 15.77
CA GLU A 219 3.14 -1.74 16.83
C GLU A 219 2.85 -0.36 16.22
N GLY A 220 3.69 0.08 15.30
CA GLY A 220 3.52 1.35 14.59
C GLY A 220 2.25 1.38 13.75
N LEU A 221 1.85 0.26 13.15
CA LEU A 221 0.58 0.14 12.43
C LEU A 221 -0.60 0.35 13.36
N VAL A 222 -0.68 -0.40 14.46
CA VAL A 222 -1.83 -0.33 15.37
C VAL A 222 -1.91 1.06 16.01
N SER A 223 -0.79 1.58 16.50
CA SER A 223 -0.70 2.91 17.10
C SER A 223 -1.16 4.01 16.12
N ASN A 224 -0.63 4.05 14.90
CA ASN A 224 -1.00 5.08 13.93
C ASN A 224 -2.44 4.93 13.42
N VAL A 225 -2.97 3.71 13.28
CA VAL A 225 -4.39 3.50 12.91
C VAL A 225 -5.33 3.99 14.01
N VAL A 226 -5.00 3.76 15.29
CA VAL A 226 -5.75 4.30 16.43
C VAL A 226 -5.64 5.82 16.45
N TYR A 227 -4.44 6.38 16.30
CA TYR A 227 -4.22 7.82 16.26
C TYR A 227 -4.96 8.51 15.10
N ALA A 228 -5.02 7.88 13.92
CA ALA A 228 -5.77 8.40 12.78
C ALA A 228 -7.29 8.52 13.05
N LEU A 229 -7.84 7.75 14.00
CA LEU A 229 -9.23 7.84 14.43
C LEU A 229 -9.48 8.97 15.43
N LEU A 230 -8.43 9.57 15.97
CA LEU A 230 -8.49 10.77 16.83
C LEU A 230 -8.27 12.06 16.01
N GLY A 231 -7.73 11.94 14.80
CA GLY A 231 -7.40 13.08 13.94
C GLY A 231 -8.59 13.70 13.18
N VAL A 232 -8.30 14.78 12.45
CA VAL A 232 -9.28 15.47 11.59
C VAL A 232 -9.80 14.51 10.50
N SER A 233 -11.11 14.52 10.25
CA SER A 233 -11.77 13.60 9.32
C SER A 233 -11.71 12.11 9.71
N ALA A 234 -11.56 11.76 11.00
CA ALA A 234 -11.59 10.40 11.52
C ALA A 234 -12.69 9.51 10.91
N MET A 235 -13.89 10.08 10.71
CA MET A 235 -15.04 9.37 10.14
C MET A 235 -14.83 8.84 8.72
N SER A 236 -14.00 9.53 7.92
CA SER A 236 -13.63 9.04 6.59
C SER A 236 -12.69 7.83 6.63
N ARG A 237 -11.99 7.63 7.76
CA ARG A 237 -10.97 6.60 7.97
C ARG A 237 -11.53 5.32 8.62
N VAL A 238 -12.62 5.44 9.40
CA VAL A 238 -13.30 4.34 10.12
C VAL A 238 -13.39 3.05 9.31
N HIS A 239 -13.83 3.12 8.04
CA HIS A 239 -13.97 1.91 7.24
C HIS A 239 -12.64 1.22 6.99
N LYS A 240 -11.62 1.97 6.53
CA LYS A 240 -10.31 1.42 6.22
C LYS A 240 -9.57 0.97 7.48
N SER A 241 -9.65 1.73 8.58
CA SER A 241 -9.11 1.33 9.88
C SER A 241 -9.68 -0.02 10.33
N ALA A 242 -11.00 -0.20 10.28
CA ALA A 242 -11.61 -1.45 10.67
C ALA A 242 -11.28 -2.62 9.71
N THR A 243 -11.13 -2.37 8.39
CA THR A 243 -10.64 -3.38 7.45
C THR A 243 -9.21 -3.81 7.79
N ILE A 244 -8.28 -2.85 7.97
CA ILE A 244 -6.88 -3.12 8.30
C ILE A 244 -6.77 -3.91 9.61
N LEU A 245 -7.51 -3.50 10.64
CA LEU A 245 -7.53 -4.19 11.93
C LEU A 245 -8.11 -5.62 11.81
N GLN A 246 -9.15 -5.83 11.00
CA GLN A 246 -9.69 -7.16 10.72
C GLN A 246 -8.65 -8.06 9.99
N GLN A 247 -8.00 -7.53 8.95
CA GLN A 247 -6.97 -8.26 8.20
C GLN A 247 -5.76 -8.61 9.08
N LEU A 248 -5.31 -7.66 9.90
CA LEU A 248 -4.21 -7.90 10.86
C LEU A 248 -4.58 -8.98 11.88
N ALA A 249 -5.79 -8.91 12.44
CA ALA A 249 -6.28 -9.91 13.37
C ALA A 249 -6.36 -11.31 12.73
N ALA A 250 -6.84 -11.40 11.49
CA ALA A 250 -6.86 -12.65 10.72
C ALA A 250 -5.45 -13.22 10.49
N LEU A 251 -4.47 -12.37 10.13
CA LEU A 251 -3.06 -12.78 9.98
C LEU A 251 -2.47 -13.29 11.29
N CYS A 252 -2.71 -12.61 12.41
CA CYS A 252 -2.25 -13.04 13.73
C CYS A 252 -2.87 -14.39 14.11
N SER A 253 -4.18 -14.56 13.92
CA SER A 253 -4.89 -15.82 14.20
C SER A 253 -4.44 -17.00 13.34
N LEU A 254 -4.18 -16.78 12.04
CA LEU A 254 -3.64 -17.83 11.18
C LEU A 254 -2.21 -18.20 11.54
N SER A 255 -1.39 -17.20 11.86
CA SER A 255 0.02 -17.43 12.21
C SER A 255 0.18 -18.32 13.44
N GLU A 256 -0.78 -18.29 14.39
CA GLU A 256 -0.80 -19.20 15.55
C GLU A 256 -0.87 -20.68 15.18
N GLN A 257 -1.45 -20.99 14.03
CA GLN A 257 -1.62 -22.37 13.52
C GLN A 257 -0.38 -22.84 12.75
N THR A 258 0.67 -22.03 12.67
CA THR A 258 1.88 -22.30 11.90
C THR A 258 3.13 -22.22 12.77
N LEU A 259 4.28 -22.58 12.19
CA LEU A 259 5.60 -22.41 12.81
C LEU A 259 5.95 -20.93 13.10
N TRP A 260 5.21 -19.98 12.50
CA TRP A 260 5.43 -18.54 12.65
C TRP A 260 4.80 -17.94 13.90
N LYS A 261 4.12 -18.73 14.74
CA LYS A 261 3.59 -18.29 16.03
C LYS A 261 4.62 -17.58 16.91
N ALA A 262 5.90 -17.96 16.82
CA ALA A 262 6.97 -17.32 17.58
C ALA A 262 7.28 -15.88 17.14
N ILE A 263 6.87 -15.50 15.92
CA ILE A 263 7.17 -14.20 15.29
C ILE A 263 5.93 -13.31 15.25
N LEU A 264 4.77 -13.87 14.90
CA LEU A 264 3.49 -13.17 14.85
C LEU A 264 2.40 -14.05 15.44
N CYS A 265 1.73 -13.55 16.48
CA CYS A 265 0.65 -14.27 17.15
C CYS A 265 -0.40 -13.33 17.73
N TRP A 266 -1.43 -13.89 18.35
CA TRP A 266 -2.47 -13.10 19.00
C TRP A 266 -1.92 -12.23 20.13
N GLU A 267 -0.91 -12.71 20.87
CA GLU A 267 -0.28 -11.95 21.95
C GLU A 267 0.48 -10.72 21.41
N SER A 268 1.05 -10.80 20.19
CA SER A 268 1.66 -9.64 19.53
C SER A 268 0.62 -8.54 19.32
N LEU A 269 -0.55 -8.89 18.76
CA LEU A 269 -1.65 -7.95 18.55
C LEU A 269 -2.19 -7.38 19.87
N HIS A 270 -2.29 -8.21 20.89
CA HIS A 270 -2.66 -7.81 22.25
C HIS A 270 -1.70 -6.75 22.79
N GLY A 271 -0.39 -7.03 22.76
CA GLY A 271 0.65 -6.11 23.21
C GLY A 271 0.66 -4.80 22.43
N TRP A 272 0.51 -4.84 21.11
CA TRP A 272 0.47 -3.64 20.27
C TRP A 272 -0.75 -2.77 20.55
N LEU A 273 -1.94 -3.35 20.70
CA LEU A 273 -3.14 -2.59 21.03
C LEU A 273 -3.04 -1.98 22.43
N HIS A 274 -2.52 -2.74 23.40
CA HIS A 274 -2.28 -2.24 24.74
C HIS A 274 -1.27 -1.07 24.73
N SER A 275 -0.13 -1.22 24.04
CA SER A 275 0.87 -0.16 23.88
C SER A 275 0.27 1.08 23.20
N ALA A 276 -0.47 0.89 22.10
CA ALA A 276 -1.11 1.98 21.37
C ALA A 276 -2.05 2.81 22.26
N VAL A 277 -2.85 2.16 23.11
CA VAL A 277 -3.79 2.86 24.01
C VAL A 277 -3.07 3.55 25.16
N GLN A 278 -2.06 2.90 25.75
CA GLN A 278 -1.31 3.46 26.89
C GLN A 278 -0.39 4.62 26.50
N THR A 279 0.07 4.67 25.25
CA THR A 279 0.94 5.73 24.74
C THR A 279 0.18 6.97 24.28
N LEU A 280 -1.15 6.90 24.19
CA LEU A 280 -1.97 8.09 23.91
C LEU A 280 -1.88 9.08 25.09
N PRO A 281 -1.71 10.38 24.81
CA PRO A 281 -1.80 11.38 25.86
C PRO A 281 -3.13 11.30 26.61
N ALA A 282 -3.10 11.46 27.94
CA ALA A 282 -4.26 11.26 28.82
C ALA A 282 -5.47 12.17 28.47
N GLU A 283 -5.23 13.25 27.74
CA GLU A 283 -6.24 14.19 27.26
C GLU A 283 -7.09 13.62 26.11
N TYR A 284 -6.58 12.62 25.38
CA TYR A 284 -7.27 12.00 24.26
C TYR A 284 -8.24 10.91 24.67
N LEU A 285 -8.21 10.40 25.91
CA LEU A 285 -9.09 9.32 26.35
C LEU A 285 -9.92 9.78 27.55
N LYS A 286 -11.14 9.26 27.65
CA LYS A 286 -11.99 9.50 28.82
C LYS A 286 -11.48 8.70 30.01
N HIS A 287 -11.82 9.16 31.21
CA HIS A 287 -11.46 8.46 32.45
C HIS A 287 -12.02 7.02 32.44
N GLY A 288 -11.16 6.01 32.62
CA GLY A 288 -11.54 4.60 32.58
C GLY A 288 -11.68 3.98 31.18
N GLU A 289 -11.46 4.77 30.11
CA GLU A 289 -11.61 4.29 28.73
C GLU A 289 -10.44 3.41 28.31
N ALA A 290 -9.21 3.73 28.72
CA ALA A 290 -8.03 2.95 28.40
C ALA A 290 -8.14 1.49 28.88
N GLU A 291 -8.67 1.28 30.09
CA GLU A 291 -8.82 -0.03 30.72
C GLU A 291 -9.93 -0.87 30.10
N SER A 292 -10.96 -0.23 29.55
CA SER A 292 -12.13 -0.90 28.96
C SER A 292 -12.01 -1.11 27.45
N LEU A 293 -11.26 -0.26 26.75
CA LEU A 293 -11.15 -0.27 25.29
C LEU A 293 -10.42 -1.52 24.79
N VAL A 294 -9.27 -1.85 25.38
CA VAL A 294 -8.43 -2.97 24.94
C VAL A 294 -9.19 -4.31 25.00
N PRO A 295 -9.80 -4.73 26.14
CA PRO A 295 -10.56 -5.99 26.19
C PRO A 295 -11.75 -6.03 25.23
N LEU A 296 -12.45 -4.90 25.07
CA LEU A 296 -13.61 -4.79 24.17
C LEU A 296 -13.21 -4.98 22.71
N TRP A 297 -12.16 -4.28 22.28
CA TRP A 297 -11.68 -4.33 20.91
C TRP A 297 -11.09 -5.70 20.58
N LEU A 298 -10.32 -6.31 21.50
CA LEU A 298 -9.78 -7.67 21.29
C LEU A 298 -10.88 -8.71 21.06
N LYS A 299 -11.97 -8.66 21.83
CA LYS A 299 -13.11 -9.55 21.62
C LYS A 299 -13.76 -9.36 20.25
N ALA A 300 -13.89 -8.10 19.81
CA ALA A 300 -14.42 -7.78 18.50
C ALA A 300 -13.46 -8.19 17.37
N LEU A 301 -12.16 -8.01 17.55
CA LEU A 301 -11.11 -8.43 16.62
C LEU A 301 -11.10 -9.95 16.47
N ALA A 302 -11.23 -10.72 17.56
CA ALA A 302 -11.27 -12.18 17.50
C ALA A 302 -12.47 -12.66 16.68
N SER A 303 -13.64 -12.04 16.90
CA SER A 303 -14.85 -12.34 16.13
C SER A 303 -14.71 -11.94 14.66
N ALA A 304 -14.09 -10.78 14.39
CA ALA A 304 -13.88 -10.30 13.03
C ALA A 304 -12.84 -11.14 12.26
N ALA A 305 -11.80 -11.62 12.94
CA ALA A 305 -10.80 -12.52 12.37
C ALA A 305 -11.44 -13.86 11.97
N SER A 306 -12.21 -14.49 12.86
CA SER A 306 -12.92 -15.74 12.55
C SER A 306 -13.80 -15.60 11.32
N ASP A 307 -14.62 -14.54 11.28
CA ASP A 307 -15.49 -14.24 10.15
C ASP A 307 -14.73 -14.09 8.83
N TYR A 308 -13.56 -13.47 8.85
CA TYR A 308 -12.71 -13.27 7.67
C TYR A 308 -12.14 -14.61 7.16
N LEU A 309 -11.73 -15.48 8.07
CA LEU A 309 -11.14 -16.77 7.72
C LEU A 309 -12.19 -17.76 7.23
N GLU A 310 -13.41 -17.69 7.74
CA GLU A 310 -14.54 -18.52 7.29
C GLU A 310 -14.96 -18.18 5.86
N THR A 311 -15.09 -16.90 5.53
CA THR A 311 -15.38 -16.43 4.16
C THR A 311 -14.27 -16.78 3.18
N GLY A 312 -13.00 -16.57 3.57
CA GLY A 312 -11.84 -16.90 2.73
C GLY A 312 -11.67 -18.40 2.44
N ARG A 313 -12.20 -19.28 3.29
CA ARG A 313 -12.16 -20.75 3.08
C ARG A 313 -13.25 -21.28 2.13
N TRP A 314 -14.34 -20.54 1.96
CA TRP A 314 -15.54 -21.03 1.25
C TRP A 314 -15.71 -20.37 -0.13
N ASP A 315 -15.26 -19.12 -0.27
CA ASP A 315 -15.42 -18.34 -1.49
C ASP A 315 -14.14 -18.47 -2.32
N GLY A 316 -14.09 -19.49 -3.19
CA GLY A 316 -12.97 -19.77 -4.09
C GLY A 316 -12.73 -18.64 -5.10
N GLY A 317 -12.15 -17.53 -4.64
CA GLY A 317 -11.63 -16.44 -5.47
C GLY A 317 -12.62 -15.33 -5.87
N MET A 318 -13.85 -15.26 -5.33
CA MET A 318 -14.77 -14.16 -5.67
C MET A 318 -14.56 -12.90 -4.79
N ASN A 319 -13.52 -12.16 -5.16
CA ASN A 319 -13.43 -10.71 -5.30
C ASN A 319 -14.17 -9.73 -4.34
N ASN A 320 -14.14 -9.95 -3.02
CA ASN A 320 -14.50 -8.93 -2.01
C ASN A 320 -13.25 -8.27 -1.37
N HIS A 321 -12.30 -7.87 -2.20
CA HIS A 321 -10.98 -7.40 -1.75
C HIS A 321 -11.13 -6.05 -1.00
N GLY A 322 -10.72 -6.01 0.27
CA GLY A 322 -10.68 -4.78 1.07
C GLY A 322 -12.01 -4.33 1.70
N HIS A 323 -13.03 -5.19 1.73
CA HIS A 323 -14.27 -4.94 2.45
C HIS A 323 -14.34 -5.68 3.78
N ILE A 324 -15.08 -5.11 4.74
CA ILE A 324 -15.28 -5.70 6.06
C ILE A 324 -16.22 -6.89 5.93
N GLN A 325 -15.80 -8.02 6.49
CA GLN A 325 -16.48 -9.29 6.31
C GLN A 325 -17.21 -9.74 7.59
N GLY A 326 -18.36 -10.40 7.40
CA GLY A 326 -19.12 -11.03 8.47
C GLY A 326 -19.74 -10.08 9.51
N LYS A 327 -20.36 -10.69 10.53
CA LYS A 327 -21.04 -10.00 11.64
C LYS A 327 -20.03 -9.39 12.63
N GLY A 328 -18.98 -10.11 12.98
CA GLY A 328 -17.83 -9.68 13.78
C GLY A 328 -17.13 -8.47 13.16
N GLY A 329 -16.87 -8.48 11.85
CA GLY A 329 -16.31 -7.31 11.17
C GLY A 329 -17.22 -6.08 11.25
N ARG A 330 -18.55 -6.26 11.10
CA ARG A 330 -19.52 -5.16 11.29
C ARG A 330 -19.55 -4.64 12.74
N VAL A 331 -19.39 -5.51 13.73
CA VAL A 331 -19.26 -5.12 15.15
C VAL A 331 -17.99 -4.32 15.36
N LEU A 332 -16.84 -4.79 14.86
CA LEU A 332 -15.57 -4.07 14.91
C LEU A 332 -15.69 -2.67 14.28
N LYS A 333 -16.27 -2.57 13.08
CA LYS A 333 -16.52 -1.28 12.41
C LYS A 333 -17.36 -0.33 13.26
N ARG A 334 -18.37 -0.86 13.95
CA ARG A 334 -19.23 -0.07 14.83
C ARG A 334 -18.46 0.46 16.02
N LEU A 335 -17.66 -0.37 16.68
CA LEU A 335 -16.82 0.07 17.81
C LEU A 335 -15.78 1.11 17.39
N VAL A 336 -15.11 0.90 16.26
CA VAL A 336 -14.17 1.87 15.68
C VAL A 336 -14.87 3.19 15.35
N ARG A 337 -16.10 3.13 14.83
CA ARG A 337 -16.91 4.32 14.59
C ARG A 337 -17.29 5.03 15.88
N GLU A 338 -17.79 4.30 16.88
CA GLU A 338 -18.19 4.83 18.18
C GLU A 338 -17.01 5.54 18.86
N PHE A 339 -15.82 4.94 18.79
CA PHE A 339 -14.58 5.57 19.25
C PHE A 339 -14.26 6.87 18.48
N ALA A 340 -14.27 6.85 17.15
CA ALA A 340 -14.01 8.07 16.37
C ALA A 340 -15.05 9.18 16.65
N ASP A 341 -16.34 8.82 16.73
CA ASP A 341 -17.44 9.77 17.00
C ASP A 341 -17.36 10.34 18.42
N SER A 342 -16.97 9.54 19.41
CA SER A 342 -16.92 9.95 20.81
C SER A 342 -15.78 10.94 21.11
N HIS A 343 -14.73 10.96 20.28
CA HIS A 343 -13.56 11.84 20.39
C HIS A 343 -13.59 13.03 19.42
N ARG A 344 -14.44 13.00 18.40
CA ARG A 344 -14.64 14.10 17.44
C ARG A 344 -15.01 15.45 18.09
N ASN A 345 -15.65 15.41 19.25
CA ASN A 345 -16.11 16.63 19.95
C ASN A 345 -15.05 17.21 20.90
N GLN A 346 -14.00 16.46 21.23
CA GLN A 346 -12.91 16.94 22.09
C GLN A 346 -11.84 17.69 21.29
N SER A 347 -11.61 17.33 20.03
CA SER A 347 -10.67 18.00 19.13
C SER A 347 -11.11 19.37 18.61
N ASN A 348 -12.37 19.80 18.86
CA ASN A 348 -12.86 21.14 18.53
C ASN A 348 -12.61 22.19 19.64
N LEU A 349 -11.92 21.82 20.72
CA LEU A 349 -11.66 22.68 21.89
C LEU A 349 -10.20 23.17 22.00
N THR A 350 -9.36 22.86 21.01
CA THR A 350 -7.99 23.36 20.82
C THR A 350 -7.88 24.00 19.45
#